data_AF-A0A2E0A107-F1
#
_entry.id   AF-A0A2E0A107-F1
#
_cell.length_a   1.000
_cell.length_b   1.000
_cell.length_c   1.000
_cell.angle_alpha   90.00
_cell.angle_beta   90.00
_cell.angle_gamma   90.00
#
_symmetry.space_group_name_H-M   'P 1'
#
loop_
_entity.id
_entity.type
_entity.pdbx_description
1 polymer ?
#
loop_
_entity_poly.entity_id
_entity_poly.type
_entity_poly.pdbx_seq_one_letter_code
_entity_poly.pdbx_strand_id
1 'polypeptide(L)'
;MFVASALGGHLASGKKSNALLDFSVMAAPWSPDVLVTKAEHLRAYAIAQDLEYRKVTMDEVVTLMERAISLRPYWPYYQLGALDAEYLAGKEPAVIQQRLDVIMSLAPNERGLDRNLIELSLLAWRKLRTDQKRWVAQRISTSTHATQRQAQLLLGRLIADDRIYCAELPWSLVRSHCHR
;
A
#
# COMPACT_ATOMS: atom_id res chain seq x y z
N MET A 1 -1.12 -25.57 13.44
CA MET A 1 -1.67 -24.77 14.56
C MET A 1 -1.99 -23.37 14.00
N PHE A 2 -3.14 -23.19 13.34
CA PHE A 2 -3.43 -22.04 12.46
C PHE A 2 -4.81 -21.41 12.74
N VAL A 3 -5.17 -21.26 14.03
CA VAL A 3 -6.47 -20.66 14.42
C VAL A 3 -6.29 -19.27 15.04
N ALA A 4 -5.15 -18.99 15.66
CA ALA A 4 -4.92 -17.71 16.36
C ALA A 4 -4.73 -16.50 15.43
N SER A 5 -4.10 -16.68 14.26
CA SER A 5 -3.89 -15.58 13.29
C SER A 5 -5.18 -15.13 12.61
N ALA A 6 -6.14 -16.05 12.41
CA ALA A 6 -7.38 -15.77 11.68
C ALA A 6 -8.41 -14.96 12.50
N LEU A 7 -8.33 -14.98 13.83
CA LEU A 7 -9.29 -14.29 14.71
C LEU A 7 -8.95 -12.80 14.95
N GLY A 8 -7.78 -12.32 14.51
CA GLY A 8 -7.28 -10.98 14.82
C GLY A 8 -7.33 -9.96 13.68
N GLY A 9 -7.69 -10.38 12.46
CA GLY A 9 -7.69 -9.52 11.27
C GLY A 9 -9.08 -8.97 10.97
N HIS A 10 -9.15 -7.69 10.58
CA HIS A 10 -10.29 -7.02 9.92
C HIS A 10 -11.17 -6.02 10.70
N LEU A 11 -10.78 -5.59 11.91
CA LEU A 11 -11.34 -4.37 12.52
C LEU A 11 -10.21 -3.47 13.02
N ALA A 12 -10.42 -2.15 13.04
CA ALA A 12 -9.52 -1.22 13.72
C ALA A 12 -9.33 -1.75 15.14
N SER A 13 -8.13 -2.23 15.45
CA SER A 13 -7.90 -2.77 16.79
C SER A 13 -7.98 -1.59 17.75
N GLY A 14 -8.69 -1.74 18.87
CA GLY A 14 -8.69 -0.71 19.92
C GLY A 14 -7.35 -0.59 20.64
N LYS A 15 -6.38 -1.49 20.38
CA LYS A 15 -5.10 -1.58 21.10
C LYS A 15 -3.96 -1.91 20.14
N LYS A 16 -2.77 -1.32 20.36
CA LYS A 16 -1.53 -1.63 19.63
C LYS A 16 -1.00 -3.04 19.93
N SER A 17 -1.08 -3.42 21.20
CA SER A 17 -0.54 -4.69 21.71
C SER A 17 -1.54 -5.82 21.51
N ASN A 18 -1.05 -6.99 21.10
CA ASN A 18 -1.86 -8.19 20.99
C ASN A 18 -1.00 -9.38 21.41
N ALA A 19 -1.17 -9.82 22.66
CA ALA A 19 -0.33 -10.84 23.27
C ALA A 19 -0.27 -12.15 22.46
N LEU A 20 -1.36 -12.51 21.77
CA LEU A 20 -1.38 -13.71 20.92
C LEU A 20 -0.51 -13.50 19.67
N LEU A 21 -0.61 -12.34 19.03
CA LEU A 21 0.24 -12.02 17.87
C LEU A 21 1.70 -11.84 18.27
N ASP A 22 1.96 -11.19 19.42
CA ASP A 22 3.31 -10.98 19.96
C ASP A 22 3.98 -12.34 20.28
N PHE A 23 3.26 -13.24 20.95
CA PHE A 23 3.70 -14.62 21.16
C PHE A 23 3.90 -15.36 19.84
N SER A 24 3.00 -15.19 18.85
CA SER A 24 3.14 -15.86 17.56
C SER A 24 4.41 -15.43 16.82
N VAL A 25 4.73 -14.13 16.83
CA VAL A 25 5.97 -13.61 16.23
C VAL A 25 7.20 -14.16 16.94
N MET A 26 7.16 -14.32 18.27
CA MET A 26 8.24 -14.93 19.05
C MET A 26 8.39 -16.43 18.76
N ALA A 27 7.27 -17.16 18.65
CA ALA A 27 7.27 -18.61 18.47
C ALA A 27 7.58 -19.04 17.03
N ALA A 28 7.24 -18.22 16.04
CA ALA A 28 7.46 -18.51 14.63
C ALA A 28 8.01 -17.29 13.86
N PRO A 29 9.19 -16.73 14.23
CA PRO A 29 9.75 -15.54 13.61
C PRO A 29 10.17 -15.74 12.15
N TRP A 30 10.26 -16.99 11.69
CA TRP A 30 10.54 -17.40 10.30
C TRP A 30 9.27 -17.52 9.44
N SER A 31 8.08 -17.29 10.00
CA SER A 31 6.82 -17.37 9.25
C SER A 31 6.45 -15.99 8.70
N PRO A 32 6.49 -15.79 7.36
CA PRO A 32 6.09 -14.52 6.75
C PRO A 32 4.64 -14.17 7.08
N ASP A 33 3.75 -15.15 7.13
CA ASP A 33 2.33 -14.94 7.40
C ASP A 33 2.11 -14.38 8.82
N VAL A 34 2.86 -14.86 9.81
CA VAL A 34 2.78 -14.34 11.19
C VAL A 34 3.27 -12.90 11.25
N LEU A 35 4.36 -12.58 10.56
CA LEU A 35 4.90 -11.22 10.49
C LEU A 35 3.89 -10.28 9.81
N VAL A 36 3.30 -10.70 8.70
CA VAL A 36 2.31 -9.92 7.94
C VAL A 36 1.02 -9.74 8.74
N THR A 37 0.51 -10.77 9.42
CA THR A 37 -0.67 -10.63 10.29
C THR A 37 -0.41 -9.62 11.43
N LYS A 38 0.79 -9.62 12.03
CA LYS A 38 1.14 -8.60 13.03
C LYS A 38 1.23 -7.21 12.39
N ALA A 39 1.81 -7.10 11.21
CA ALA A 39 1.92 -5.85 10.46
C ALA A 39 0.53 -5.27 10.12
N GLU A 40 -0.40 -6.10 9.65
CA GLU A 40 -1.79 -5.73 9.35
C GLU A 40 -2.54 -5.25 10.59
N HIS A 41 -2.36 -5.94 11.73
CA HIS A 41 -2.93 -5.53 13.00
C HIS A 41 -2.42 -4.15 13.44
N LEU A 42 -1.10 -3.92 13.38
CA LEU A 42 -0.49 -2.64 13.73
C LEU A 42 -0.96 -1.52 12.80
N ARG A 43 -1.01 -1.79 11.49
CA ARG A 43 -1.56 -0.85 10.50
C ARG A 43 -3.00 -0.48 10.83
N ALA A 44 -3.86 -1.45 11.12
CA ALA A 44 -5.26 -1.22 11.45
C ALA A 44 -5.43 -0.38 12.73
N TYR A 45 -4.54 -0.52 13.70
CA TYR A 45 -4.49 0.35 14.87
C TYR A 45 -4.01 1.77 14.51
N ALA A 46 -2.91 1.88 13.75
CA ALA A 46 -2.22 3.13 13.44
C ALA A 46 -3.06 4.13 12.63
N ILE A 47 -3.90 3.65 11.71
CA ILE A 47 -4.74 4.54 10.87
C ILE A 47 -5.74 5.37 11.69
N ALA A 48 -6.13 4.88 12.87
CA ALA A 48 -7.05 5.57 13.79
C ALA A 48 -6.34 6.53 14.75
N GLN A 49 -5.00 6.58 14.74
CA GLN A 49 -4.21 7.45 15.63
C GLN A 49 -3.85 8.77 14.95
N ASP A 50 -3.32 9.71 15.75
CA ASP A 50 -2.76 10.96 15.25
C ASP A 50 -1.56 10.73 14.31
N LEU A 51 -1.16 11.77 13.58
CA LEU A 51 -0.18 11.66 12.51
C LEU A 51 1.21 11.21 13.01
N GLU A 52 1.69 11.73 14.12
CA GLU A 52 3.02 11.41 14.62
C GLU A 52 3.06 9.98 15.17
N TYR A 53 2.04 9.60 15.94
CA TYR A 53 1.92 8.22 16.42
C TYR A 53 1.77 7.22 15.27
N ARG A 54 0.99 7.57 14.25
CA ARG A 54 0.83 6.76 13.05
C ARG A 54 2.17 6.51 12.38
N LYS A 55 2.99 7.56 12.14
CA LYS A 55 4.29 7.41 11.49
C LYS A 55 5.19 6.42 12.23
N VAL A 56 5.32 6.58 13.55
CA VAL A 56 6.13 5.68 14.39
C VAL A 56 5.65 4.24 14.31
N THR A 57 4.33 4.01 14.40
CA THR A 57 3.79 2.66 14.32
C THR A 57 3.94 2.06 12.91
N MET A 58 3.84 2.87 11.87
CA MET A 58 4.07 2.41 10.50
C MET A 58 5.54 2.07 10.23
N ASP A 59 6.51 2.66 10.93
CA ASP A 59 7.91 2.20 10.87
C ASP A 59 8.10 0.79 11.45
N GLU A 60 7.34 0.43 12.48
CA GLU A 60 7.29 -0.95 12.98
C GLU A 60 6.67 -1.89 11.94
N VAL A 61 5.61 -1.45 11.25
CA VAL A 61 5.00 -2.19 10.14
C VAL A 61 6.01 -2.41 9.01
N VAL A 62 6.75 -1.37 8.59
CA VAL A 62 7.82 -1.49 7.58
C VAL A 62 8.83 -2.56 8.01
N THR A 63 9.27 -2.54 9.26
CA THR A 63 10.24 -3.53 9.78
C THR A 63 9.72 -4.96 9.69
N LEU A 64 8.45 -5.19 10.02
CA LEU A 64 7.83 -6.52 9.90
C LEU A 64 7.68 -6.96 8.44
N MET A 65 7.29 -6.04 7.55
CA MET A 65 7.16 -6.31 6.13
C MET A 65 8.51 -6.62 5.49
N GLU A 66 9.59 -5.90 5.84
CA GLU A 66 10.94 -6.18 5.36
C GLU A 66 11.43 -7.58 5.79
N ARG A 67 11.12 -7.99 7.02
CA ARG A 67 11.42 -9.36 7.47
C ARG A 67 10.64 -10.39 6.65
N ALA A 68 9.35 -10.16 6.39
CA ALA A 68 8.54 -11.05 5.55
C ALA A 68 9.08 -11.11 4.11
N ILE A 69 9.50 -9.97 3.55
CA ILE A 69 10.14 -9.86 2.24
C ILE A 69 11.46 -10.64 2.21
N SER A 70 12.31 -10.54 3.23
CA SER A 70 13.57 -11.30 3.26
C SER A 70 13.36 -12.81 3.22
N LEU A 71 12.22 -13.29 3.73
CA LEU A 71 11.84 -14.71 3.73
C LEU A 71 11.16 -15.12 2.41
N ARG A 72 10.49 -14.20 1.71
CA ARG A 72 9.84 -14.41 0.41
C ARG A 72 10.02 -13.20 -0.52
N PRO A 73 11.23 -12.99 -1.07
CA PRO A 73 11.59 -11.73 -1.75
C PRO A 73 10.78 -11.48 -3.03
N TYR A 74 10.36 -12.56 -3.69
CA TYR A 74 9.60 -12.52 -4.94
C TYR A 74 8.10 -12.44 -4.73
N TRP A 75 7.60 -12.31 -3.49
CA TRP A 75 6.16 -12.22 -3.24
C TRP A 75 5.67 -10.77 -3.32
N PRO A 76 4.99 -10.37 -4.40
CA PRO A 76 4.72 -8.95 -4.66
C PRO A 76 3.68 -8.34 -3.70
N TYR A 77 2.85 -9.16 -3.06
CA TYR A 77 1.90 -8.70 -2.04
C TYR A 77 2.60 -8.15 -0.80
N TYR A 78 3.76 -8.70 -0.41
CA TYR A 78 4.53 -8.16 0.72
C TYR A 78 5.21 -6.84 0.36
N GLN A 79 5.69 -6.72 -0.88
CA GLN A 79 6.22 -5.46 -1.41
C GLN A 79 5.14 -4.36 -1.41
N LEU A 80 3.91 -4.71 -1.79
CA LEU A 80 2.79 -3.78 -1.79
C LEU A 80 2.40 -3.35 -0.36
N GLY A 81 2.40 -4.27 0.62
CA GLY A 81 2.18 -3.93 2.01
C GLY A 81 3.28 -3.05 2.60
N ALA A 82 4.54 -3.26 2.19
CA ALA A 82 5.65 -2.36 2.55
C ALA A 82 5.48 -0.97 1.95
N LEU A 83 5.07 -0.86 0.67
CA LEU A 83 4.80 0.43 0.01
C LEU A 83 3.73 1.25 0.75
N ASP A 84 2.63 0.61 1.14
CA ASP A 84 1.59 1.24 1.96
C ASP A 84 2.16 1.74 3.29
N ALA A 85 2.95 0.92 3.97
CA ALA A 85 3.54 1.28 5.25
C ALA A 85 4.53 2.44 5.12
N GLU A 86 5.40 2.42 4.11
CA GLU A 86 6.33 3.50 3.81
C GLU A 86 5.60 4.82 3.50
N TYR A 87 4.50 4.76 2.74
CA TYR A 87 3.68 5.93 2.46
C TYR A 87 3.07 6.51 3.74
N LEU A 88 2.44 5.68 4.57
CA LEU A 88 1.81 6.11 5.82
C LEU A 88 2.81 6.51 6.90
N ALA A 89 4.04 5.98 6.85
CA ALA A 89 5.18 6.43 7.66
C ALA A 89 5.76 7.77 7.18
N GLY A 90 5.29 8.30 6.04
CA GLY A 90 5.77 9.57 5.49
C GLY A 90 7.17 9.48 4.89
N LYS A 91 7.61 8.31 4.42
CA LYS A 91 8.96 8.12 3.85
C LYS A 91 9.19 9.03 2.64
N GLU A 92 10.46 9.38 2.44
CA GLU A 92 10.91 10.24 1.35
C GLU A 92 10.61 9.65 -0.03
N PRO A 93 10.48 10.49 -1.09
CA PRO A 93 10.17 10.03 -2.44
C PRO A 93 11.09 8.90 -2.92
N ALA A 94 12.39 8.96 -2.62
CA ALA A 94 13.35 7.94 -3.05
C ALA A 94 13.00 6.53 -2.55
N VAL A 95 12.48 6.39 -1.33
CA VAL A 95 12.08 5.09 -0.74
C VAL A 95 10.86 4.54 -1.48
N ILE A 96 9.82 5.37 -1.64
CA ILE A 96 8.59 5.02 -2.36
C ILE A 96 8.89 4.62 -3.80
N GLN A 97 9.75 5.39 -4.47
CA GLN A 97 10.16 5.14 -5.84
C GLN A 97 10.90 3.79 -5.95
N GLN A 98 11.87 3.54 -5.07
CA GLN A 98 12.62 2.28 -5.08
C GLN A 98 11.70 1.07 -4.86
N ARG A 99 10.76 1.16 -3.91
CA ARG A 99 9.80 0.08 -3.67
C ARG A 99 8.92 -0.17 -4.89
N LEU A 100 8.43 0.89 -5.52
CA LEU A 100 7.60 0.79 -6.71
C LEU A 100 8.37 0.17 -7.89
N ASP A 101 9.67 0.47 -8.03
CA ASP A 101 10.53 -0.17 -9.04
C ASP A 101 10.61 -1.69 -8.82
N VAL A 102 10.73 -2.15 -7.57
CA VAL A 102 10.68 -3.58 -7.24
C VAL A 102 9.33 -4.20 -7.63
N ILE A 103 8.21 -3.55 -7.30
CA ILE A 103 6.87 -4.05 -7.66
C ILE A 103 6.69 -4.10 -9.19
N MET A 104 7.14 -3.08 -9.91
CA MET A 104 7.10 -3.03 -11.37
C MET A 104 7.88 -4.20 -11.99
N SER A 105 9.02 -4.56 -11.41
CA SER A 105 9.82 -5.70 -11.86
C SER A 105 9.20 -7.06 -11.53
N LEU A 106 8.64 -7.24 -10.32
CA LEU A 106 8.13 -8.54 -9.86
C LEU A 106 6.74 -8.86 -10.43
N ALA A 107 5.91 -7.83 -10.61
CA ALA A 107 4.50 -7.98 -10.89
C ALA A 107 4.03 -7.07 -12.03
N PRO A 108 4.66 -7.14 -13.23
CA PRO A 108 4.33 -6.26 -14.34
C PRO A 108 2.89 -6.45 -14.86
N ASN A 109 2.32 -7.65 -14.71
CA ASN A 109 0.99 -8.02 -15.22
C ASN A 109 0.07 -8.67 -14.16
N GLU A 110 0.43 -8.58 -12.87
CA GLU A 110 -0.30 -9.23 -11.79
C GLU A 110 -1.62 -8.50 -11.51
N ARG A 111 -2.73 -9.05 -12.02
CA ARG A 111 -4.07 -8.43 -11.91
C ARG A 111 -4.61 -8.40 -10.47
N GLY A 112 -4.18 -9.33 -9.62
CA GLY A 112 -4.61 -9.42 -8.22
C GLY A 112 -4.16 -8.25 -7.34
N LEU A 113 -3.14 -7.49 -7.78
CA LEU A 113 -2.58 -6.35 -7.04
C LEU A 113 -3.13 -5.00 -7.50
N ASP A 114 -3.73 -4.94 -8.69
CA ASP A 114 -3.99 -3.69 -9.41
C ASP A 114 -4.74 -2.67 -8.56
N ARG A 115 -5.80 -3.08 -7.85
CA ARG A 115 -6.64 -2.16 -7.08
C ARG A 115 -5.84 -1.38 -6.04
N ASN A 116 -5.22 -2.09 -5.10
CA ASN A 116 -4.53 -1.46 -3.97
C ASN A 116 -3.28 -0.72 -4.45
N LEU A 117 -2.59 -1.28 -5.45
CA LEU A 117 -1.43 -0.62 -6.04
C LEU A 117 -1.79 0.70 -6.73
N ILE A 118 -2.85 0.72 -7.54
CA ILE A 118 -3.32 1.95 -8.21
C ILE A 118 -3.73 2.98 -7.16
N GLU A 119 -4.49 2.58 -6.15
CA GLU A 119 -4.92 3.47 -5.06
C GLU A 119 -3.71 4.10 -4.36
N LEU A 120 -2.75 3.30 -3.90
CA LEU A 120 -1.54 3.81 -3.24
C LEU A 120 -0.68 4.67 -4.16
N SER A 121 -0.56 4.30 -5.43
CA SER A 121 0.23 5.07 -6.40
C SER A 121 -0.41 6.43 -6.68
N LEU A 122 -1.75 6.49 -6.74
CA LEU A 122 -2.48 7.74 -6.86
C LEU A 122 -2.36 8.59 -5.60
N LEU A 123 -2.40 8.01 -4.40
CA LEU A 123 -2.16 8.75 -3.16
C LEU A 123 -0.72 9.29 -3.06
N ALA A 124 0.26 8.51 -3.50
CA ALA A 124 1.67 8.86 -3.50
C ALA A 124 2.11 9.67 -4.74
N TRP A 125 1.19 10.17 -5.57
CA TRP A 125 1.47 10.66 -6.92
C TRP A 125 2.61 11.69 -7.01
N ARG A 126 2.65 12.66 -6.08
CA ARG A 126 3.71 13.69 -6.01
C ARG A 126 5.10 13.12 -5.73
N LYS A 127 5.18 11.93 -5.13
CA LYS A 127 6.44 11.23 -4.83
C LYS A 127 6.94 10.38 -6.01
N LEU A 128 6.12 10.16 -7.04
CA LEU A 128 6.47 9.28 -8.16
C LEU A 128 7.27 9.99 -9.25
N ARG A 129 8.17 9.24 -9.91
CA ARG A 129 8.85 9.70 -11.12
C ARG A 129 7.95 9.61 -12.34
N THR A 130 8.33 10.28 -13.44
CA THR A 130 7.53 10.32 -14.67
C THR A 130 7.31 8.94 -15.29
N ASP A 131 8.29 8.04 -15.29
CA ASP A 131 8.18 6.67 -15.77
C ASP A 131 7.16 5.86 -14.96
N GLN A 132 7.22 5.97 -13.63
CA GLN A 132 6.29 5.32 -12.71
C GLN A 132 4.87 5.85 -12.88
N LYS A 133 4.69 7.18 -13.01
CA LYS A 133 3.39 7.81 -13.30
C LYS A 133 2.77 7.26 -14.59
N ARG A 134 3.56 7.14 -15.67
CA ARG A 134 3.08 6.55 -16.94
C ARG A 134 2.68 5.09 -16.76
N TRP A 135 3.47 4.31 -16.01
CA TRP A 135 3.16 2.91 -15.74
C TRP A 135 1.86 2.75 -14.94
N VAL A 136 1.64 3.58 -13.91
CA VAL A 136 0.40 3.59 -13.12
C VAL A 136 -0.80 3.98 -14.01
N ALA A 137 -0.66 4.99 -14.86
CA ALA A 137 -1.72 5.38 -15.80
C ALA A 137 -2.08 4.23 -16.76
N GLN A 138 -1.07 3.54 -17.30
CA GLN A 138 -1.28 2.37 -18.14
C GLN A 138 -2.01 1.25 -17.38
N ARG A 139 -1.58 0.96 -16.14
CA ARG A 139 -2.22 -0.02 -15.25
C ARG A 139 -3.69 0.29 -15.02
N ILE A 140 -4.05 1.56 -14.78
CA ILE A 140 -5.46 1.97 -14.67
C ILE A 140 -6.20 1.57 -15.95
N SER A 141 -5.69 1.96 -17.12
CA SER A 141 -6.33 1.69 -18.42
C SER A 141 -6.45 0.20 -18.77
N THR A 142 -5.56 -0.66 -18.28
CA THR A 142 -5.59 -2.11 -18.54
C THR A 142 -6.22 -2.95 -17.44
N SER A 143 -6.55 -2.33 -16.30
CA SER A 143 -7.18 -3.02 -15.16
C SER A 143 -8.64 -3.39 -15.44
N THR A 144 -9.23 -4.20 -14.56
CA THR A 144 -10.65 -4.58 -14.66
C THR A 144 -11.57 -3.36 -14.60
N HIS A 145 -12.76 -3.44 -15.19
CA HIS A 145 -13.75 -2.36 -15.13
C HIS A 145 -14.09 -1.92 -13.69
N ALA A 146 -14.11 -2.88 -12.74
CA ALA A 146 -14.33 -2.57 -11.33
C ALA A 146 -13.19 -1.71 -10.74
N THR A 147 -11.95 -2.07 -11.04
CA THR A 147 -10.75 -1.31 -10.63
C THR A 147 -10.71 0.07 -11.28
N GLN A 148 -11.01 0.17 -12.57
CA GLN A 148 -11.10 1.44 -13.28
C GLN A 148 -12.13 2.38 -12.63
N ARG A 149 -13.33 1.87 -12.35
CA ARG A 149 -14.37 2.66 -11.68
C ARG A 149 -13.92 3.19 -10.32
N GLN A 150 -13.23 2.36 -9.54
CA GLN A 150 -12.69 2.78 -8.24
C GLN A 150 -11.60 3.85 -8.39
N ALA A 151 -10.68 3.68 -9.36
CA ALA A 151 -9.66 4.67 -9.66
C ALA A 151 -10.29 6.02 -10.07
N GLN A 152 -11.34 6.01 -10.90
CA GLN A 152 -12.08 7.21 -11.28
C GLN A 152 -12.72 7.92 -10.08
N LEU A 153 -13.36 7.16 -9.18
CA LEU A 153 -13.94 7.72 -7.95
C LEU A 153 -12.88 8.37 -7.06
N LEU A 154 -11.71 7.74 -6.94
CA LEU A 154 -10.59 8.30 -6.18
C LEU A 154 -10.01 9.55 -6.85
N LEU A 155 -9.79 9.51 -8.17
CA LEU A 155 -9.30 10.65 -8.95
C LEU A 155 -10.21 11.86 -8.81
N GLY A 156 -11.53 11.68 -8.82
CA GLY A 156 -12.47 12.79 -8.60
C GLY A 156 -12.27 13.51 -7.26
N ARG A 157 -11.88 12.78 -6.20
CA ARG A 157 -11.54 13.37 -4.90
C ARG A 157 -10.16 14.03 -4.93
N LEU A 158 -9.16 13.32 -5.44
CA LEU A 158 -7.79 13.83 -5.50
C LEU A 158 -7.64 15.08 -6.37
N ILE A 159 -8.38 15.18 -7.48
CA ILE A 159 -8.38 16.35 -8.38
C ILE A 159 -9.03 17.57 -7.71
N ALA A 160 -10.04 17.35 -6.85
CA ALA A 160 -10.64 18.43 -6.08
C ALA A 160 -9.63 19.05 -5.10
N ASP A 161 -8.73 18.23 -4.55
CA ASP A 161 -7.69 18.67 -3.61
C ASP A 161 -6.44 19.22 -4.33
N ASP A 162 -6.06 18.63 -5.48
CA ASP A 162 -4.83 18.96 -6.19
C ASP A 162 -5.01 18.83 -7.71
N ARG A 163 -4.98 19.95 -8.44
CA ARG A 163 -5.17 19.92 -9.89
C ARG A 163 -3.97 19.37 -10.67
N ILE A 164 -2.85 19.01 -10.03
CA ILE A 164 -1.68 18.42 -10.70
C ILE A 164 -2.03 17.17 -11.52
N TYR A 165 -3.00 16.38 -11.05
CA TYR A 165 -3.49 15.19 -11.76
C TYR A 165 -4.05 15.54 -13.15
N CYS A 166 -4.69 16.70 -13.32
CA CYS A 166 -5.20 17.15 -14.62
C CYS A 166 -4.08 17.42 -15.64
N ALA A 167 -2.89 17.81 -15.17
CA ALA A 167 -1.75 18.14 -16.02
C ALA A 167 -0.90 16.91 -16.36
N GLU A 168 -0.80 15.95 -15.42
CA GLU A 168 0.15 14.84 -15.53
C GLU A 168 -0.47 13.49 -15.97
N LEU A 169 -1.77 13.27 -15.74
CA LEU A 169 -2.44 12.05 -16.19
C LEU A 169 -2.96 12.18 -17.63
N PRO A 170 -3.08 11.06 -18.37
CA PRO A 170 -3.71 11.04 -19.68
C PRO A 170 -5.13 11.64 -19.63
N TRP A 171 -5.45 12.49 -20.60
CA TRP A 171 -6.75 13.16 -20.70
C TRP A 171 -7.94 12.18 -20.67
N SER A 172 -7.77 11.00 -21.26
CA SER A 172 -8.78 9.93 -21.24
C SER A 172 -9.19 9.50 -19.83
N LEU A 173 -8.29 9.59 -18.86
CA LEU A 173 -8.51 9.22 -17.45
C LEU A 173 -9.09 10.36 -16.61
N VAL A 174 -8.90 11.62 -17.00
CA VAL A 174 -9.24 12.77 -16.14
C VAL A 174 -10.31 13.70 -16.73
N ARG A 175 -10.71 13.52 -17.99
CA ARG A 175 -11.70 14.36 -18.68
C ARG A 175 -13.05 14.51 -17.97
N SER A 176 -13.44 13.55 -17.14
CA SER A 176 -14.68 13.59 -16.35
C SER A 176 -14.59 14.52 -15.13
N HIS A 177 -13.39 14.88 -14.70
CA HIS A 177 -13.12 15.64 -13.48
C HIS A 177 -12.35 16.94 -13.74
N CYS A 178 -11.64 17.03 -14.86
CA CYS A 178 -10.90 18.21 -15.27
C CYS A 178 -11.68 18.95 -16.35
N HIS A 179 -12.04 20.20 -16.08
CA HIS A 179 -12.50 21.14 -17.11
C HIS A 179 -11.29 21.82 -17.75
N ARG A 180 -11.32 21.99 -19.08
CA ARG A 180 -10.34 22.80 -19.80
C ARG A 180 -10.55 24.28 -19.51
#